data_AF-A0A068UI38-F1
#
_entry.id   AF-A0A068UI38-F1
#
_cell.length_a   1.000
_cell.length_b   1.000
_cell.length_c   1.000
_cell.angle_alpha   90.00
_cell.angle_beta   90.00
_cell.angle_gamma   90.00
#
_symmetry.space_group_name_H-M   'P 1'
#
loop_
_entity.id
_entity.type
_entity.pdbx_description
1 polymer ?
#
loop_
_entity_poly.entity_id
_entity_poly.type
_entity_poly.pdbx_seq_one_letter_code
_entity_poly.pdbx_strand_id
1 'polypeptide(L)' 'MRGTTTMVLFLFIIVFLSAVLVLFVANVTLDHRALVIDGKRKVLISDAIHYPRSTSQMWPDLIEKSKDRGLDA' A
#
# COMPACT_ATOMS: atom_id res chain seq x y z
N MET A 1 20.67 21.17 -30.12
CA MET A 1 21.13 19.77 -29.95
C MET A 1 21.27 19.35 -28.48
N ARG A 2 21.75 20.19 -27.55
CA ARG A 2 21.83 19.82 -26.11
C ARG A 2 20.45 19.73 -25.41
N GLY A 3 19.52 20.63 -25.72
CA GLY A 3 18.18 20.67 -25.11
C GLY A 3 17.26 19.50 -25.51
N THR A 4 17.39 18.98 -26.73
CA THR A 4 16.62 17.84 -27.22
C THR A 4 17.00 16.55 -26.49
N THR A 5 18.29 16.33 -26.23
CA THR A 5 18.77 15.14 -25.49
C THR A 5 18.29 15.15 -24.04
N THR A 6 18.32 16.31 -23.38
CA THR A 6 17.82 16.44 -22.00
C THR A 6 16.31 16.20 -21.90
N MET A 7 15.51 16.65 -22.89
CA MET A 7 14.07 16.41 -22.90
C MET A 7 13.72 14.94 -23.13
N VAL A 8 14.46 14.26 -24.02
CA VAL A 8 14.28 12.81 -24.26
C VAL A 8 14.63 11.99 -23.02
N LEU A 9 15.72 12.34 -22.31
CA LEU A 9 16.09 11.68 -21.06
C LEU A 9 15.00 11.86 -19.99
N PHE A 10 14.45 13.06 -19.86
CA PHE A 10 13.40 13.35 -18.88
C PHE A 10 12.11 12.57 -19.18
N LEU A 11 11.71 12.48 -20.45
CA LEU A 11 10.57 11.68 -20.88
C LEU A 11 10.81 10.19 -20.61
N PHE A 12 12.01 9.68 -20.91
CA PHE A 12 12.37 8.30 -20.62
C PHE A 12 12.29 7.99 -19.11
N ILE A 13 12.77 8.89 -18.26
CA ILE A 13 12.68 8.78 -16.80
C ILE A 13 11.21 8.72 -16.36
N ILE A 14 10.35 9.62 -16.86
CA ILE A 14 8.91 9.63 -16.53
C ILE A 14 8.24 8.30 -16.94
N VAL A 15 8.49 7.84 -18.16
CA VAL A 15 7.91 6.58 -18.67
C VAL A 15 8.44 5.37 -17.89
N PHE A 16 9.72 5.39 -17.51
CA PHE A 16 10.31 4.33 -16.68
C PHE A 16 9.70 4.32 -15.27
N LEU A 17 9.58 5.47 -14.62
CA LEU A 17 8.95 5.60 -13.30
C LEU A 17 7.48 5.19 -13.30
N SER A 18 6.72 5.59 -14.33
CA SER A 18 5.32 5.17 -14.45
C SER A 18 5.21 3.66 -14.67
N ALA A 19 6.08 3.06 -15.50
CA ALA A 19 6.12 1.62 -15.70
C ALA A 19 6.46 0.86 -14.40
N VAL A 20 7.43 1.34 -13.62
CA VAL A 20 7.80 0.75 -12.32
C VAL A 20 6.63 0.82 -11.32
N LEU A 21 5.85 1.91 -11.32
CA LEU A 21 4.71 2.06 -10.42
C LEU A 21 3.63 1.01 -10.66
N VAL A 22 3.44 0.57 -11.91
CA VAL A 22 2.44 -0.45 -12.28
C VAL A 22 2.86 -1.86 -11.87
N LEU A 23 4.14 -2.10 -11.56
CA LEU A 23 4.64 -3.41 -11.12
C LEU A 23 4.30 -3.74 -9.66
N PHE A 24 3.78 -2.79 -8.88
CA PHE A 24 3.39 -3.02 -7.49
C PHE A 24 2.03 -3.71 -7.41
N VAL A 25 2.04 -5.04 -7.33
CA VAL A 25 0.89 -5.86 -6.96
C VAL A 25 1.23 -6.60 -5.67
N ALA A 26 0.35 -6.50 -4.67
CA ALA A 26 0.45 -7.32 -3.47
C ALA A 26 0.12 -8.78 -3.85
N ASN A 27 1.01 -9.71 -3.53
CA ASN A 27 0.71 -11.13 -3.71
C ASN A 27 0.02 -11.65 -2.44
N VAL A 28 -1.27 -11.95 -2.55
CA VAL A 28 -2.06 -12.47 -1.43
C VAL A 28 -2.65 -13.82 -1.83
N THR A 29 -2.27 -14.85 -1.09
CA THR A 29 -2.82 -16.20 -1.24
C THR A 29 -3.22 -16.76 0.14
N LEU A 30 -3.91 -17.90 0.14
CA LEU A 30 -4.29 -18.62 1.34
C LEU A 30 -3.78 -20.05 1.21
N ASP A 31 -3.06 -20.54 2.21
CA ASP A 31 -2.74 -21.96 2.33
C ASP A 31 -3.55 -22.62 3.44
N HIS A 32 -3.28 -23.89 3.73
CA HIS A 32 -4.00 -24.65 4.75
C HIS A 32 -3.89 -24.08 6.17
N ARG A 33 -3.02 -23.09 6.42
CA ARG A 33 -2.72 -22.56 7.75
C ARG A 33 -2.99 -21.07 7.89
N ALA A 34 -2.62 -20.24 6.90
CA ALA A 34 -2.65 -18.79 7.05
C ALA A 34 -2.76 -18.04 5.72
N LEU A 35 -3.12 -16.76 5.81
CA LEU A 35 -2.90 -15.81 4.72
C LEU A 35 -1.40 -15.68 4.47
N VAL A 36 -1.02 -15.75 3.19
CA VAL A 36 0.35 -15.57 2.71
C VAL A 36 0.39 -14.25 1.94
N ILE A 37 1.03 -13.25 2.53
CA ILE A 37 1.22 -11.92 1.95
C ILE A 37 2.70 -11.80 1.57
N ASP A 38 2.97 -11.55 0.29
CA ASP A 38 4.32 -11.45 -0.28
C ASP A 38 5.21 -12.66 0.06
N GLY A 39 4.63 -13.86 -0.08
CA GLY A 39 5.30 -15.13 0.19
C GLY A 39 5.50 -15.45 1.67
N LYS A 40 5.02 -14.60 2.59
CA LYS A 40 5.17 -14.80 4.04
C LYS A 40 3.81 -15.07 4.70
N ARG A 41 3.72 -16.16 5.47
CA ARG A 41 2.55 -16.44 6.32
C ARG A 41 2.39 -15.36 7.38
N LYS A 42 1.17 -14.85 7.55
CA LYS A 42 0.81 -13.82 8.52
C LYS A 42 -0.36 -14.31 9.37
N VAL A 43 -0.25 -14.13 10.68
CA VAL A 43 -1.40 -14.11 11.58
C VAL A 43 -1.77 -12.64 11.70
N LEU A 44 -2.92 -12.24 11.16
CA LEU A 44 -3.38 -10.86 11.20
C LEU A 44 -4.22 -10.64 12.45
N ILE A 45 -3.86 -9.64 13.25
CA ILE A 45 -4.69 -9.17 14.38
C ILE A 45 -5.49 -7.96 13.90
N SER A 46 -6.82 -8.09 13.84
CA SER A 46 -7.70 -7.06 13.25
C SER A 46 -8.67 -6.42 14.24
N ASP A 47 -9.08 -5.18 13.96
CA ASP A 47 -10.19 -4.50 14.66
C ASP A 47 -11.29 -4.03 13.69
N ALA A 48 -12.45 -3.66 14.22
CA ALA A 48 -13.62 -3.30 13.44
C ALA A 48 -14.01 -1.83 13.65
N ILE A 49 -13.55 -0.96 12.75
CA ILE A 49 -14.00 0.44 12.68
C ILE A 49 -15.20 0.54 11.72
N HIS A 50 -16.41 0.65 12.28
CA HIS A 50 -17.61 0.88 11.47
C HIS A 50 -17.71 2.36 11.06
N TYR A 51 -17.36 2.69 9.81
CA TYR A 51 -17.26 4.07 9.32
C TYR A 51 -18.49 4.96 9.58
N PRO A 52 -19.76 4.49 9.56
CA PRO A 52 -20.92 5.33 9.90
C PRO A 52 -21.06 5.69 11.38
N ARG A 53 -20.32 5.02 12.28
CA ARG A 53 -20.30 5.32 13.73
C ARG A 53 -19.27 6.38 14.11
N SER A 54 -18.56 6.94 13.13
CA SER A 54 -17.56 7.99 13.33
C SER A 54 -17.58 8.98 12.16
N THR A 55 -17.09 10.19 12.39
CA THR A 55 -16.95 11.18 11.30
C THR A 55 -15.61 10.99 10.58
N SER A 56 -15.52 11.49 9.35
CA SER A 56 -14.27 11.43 8.58
C SER A 56 -13.10 12.14 9.27
N GLN A 57 -13.39 13.15 10.10
CA GLN A 57 -12.40 13.84 10.92
C GLN A 57 -11.82 12.95 12.04
N MET A 58 -12.57 11.95 12.51
CA MET A 58 -12.12 11.02 13.57
C MET A 58 -11.30 9.85 13.04
N TRP A 59 -11.46 9.46 11.77
CA TRP A 59 -10.83 8.25 11.23
C TRP A 59 -9.31 8.21 11.39
N PRO A 60 -8.54 9.29 11.14
CA PRO A 60 -7.08 9.26 11.32
C PRO A 60 -6.67 8.86 12.75
N ASP A 61 -7.31 9.45 13.76
CA ASP A 61 -7.06 9.16 15.18
C ASP A 61 -7.48 7.74 15.57
N LEU A 62 -8.61 7.24 15.06
CA LEU A 62 -9.06 5.87 15.31
C LEU A 62 -8.10 4.83 14.69
N ILE A 63 -7.61 5.09 13.47
CA ILE A 63 -6.64 4.24 12.79
C ILE A 63 -5.30 4.26 13.53
N GLU A 64 -4.83 5.42 13.97
CA GLU A 64 -3.58 5.56 14.73
C GLU A 64 -3.65 4.80 16.06
N LYS A 65 -4.71 4.99 16.85
CA LYS A 65 -4.95 4.24 18.08
C LYS A 65 -5.01 2.72 17.86
N SER A 66 -5.51 2.29 16.71
CA SER A 66 -5.55 0.87 16.35
C SER A 66 -4.14 0.33 16.08
N LYS A 67 -3.32 1.09 15.34
CA LYS A 67 -1.91 0.75 15.10
C LYS A 67 -1.08 0.72 16.38
N ASP A 68 -1.27 1.68 17.28
CA ASP A 68 -0.59 1.74 18.58
C ASP A 68 -0.90 0.52 19.46
N ARG A 69 -2.06 -0.11 19.24
CA ARG A 69 -2.46 -1.36 19.91
C ARG A 69 -1.90 -2.62 19.23
N GLY A 70 -1.09 -2.48 18.19
CA GLY A 70 -0.44 -3.59 17.48
C GLY A 70 -1.36 -4.33 16.51
N LEU A 71 -2.41 -3.67 16.01
CA LEU A 71 -3.31 -4.24 15.01
C LEU A 71 -2.68 -4.17 13.61
N ASP A 72 -2.79 -5.27 12.86
CA ASP A 72 -2.31 -5.42 11.49
C ASP A 72 -3.33 -4.95 10.44
N ALA A 73 -4.62 -5.04 10.76
CA ALA A 73 -5.73 -4.88 9.80
C ALA A 73 -6.96 -4.18 10.40
#